data_AF-A0A1G2DVP2-F1
#
_entry.id   AF-A0A1G2DVP2-F1
#
_cell.length_a   1.000
_cell.length_b   1.000
_cell.length_c   1.000
_cell.angle_alpha   90.00
_cell.angle_beta   90.00
_cell.angle_gamma   90.00
#
_symmetry.space_group_name_H-M   'P 1'
#
loop_
_entity.id
_entity.type
_entity.pdbx_description
1 polymer ?
#
loop_
_entity_poly.entity_id
_entity_poly.type
_entity_poly.pdbx_seq_one_letter_code
_entity_poly.pdbx_strand_id
1 'polypeptide(L)'
;MEIYIEKEDPYFRVKKVLSILMIVGYTTGALAFNAEVSSDFEPDSVLETASIQGNSFLIVSNSQDPIKIKKVKVIVTAYSSTVCQTDDTPFITASGSYVEEGIVANNMLPFGTEIRIPELYGDKIFVVRDRMNQRKGHYHVDIWFPDYSQAKDFGAKITYIEIIES
;
A
#
# COMPACT_ATOMS: atom_id res chain seq x y z
N MET A 1 29.97 -1.56 -41.66
CA MET A 1 30.41 -0.67 -40.56
C MET A 1 29.23 0.23 -40.25
N GLU A 2 28.35 -0.20 -39.35
CA GLU A 2 27.19 0.60 -38.93
C GLU A 2 27.64 1.58 -37.85
N ILE A 3 27.43 2.86 -38.13
CA ILE A 3 27.80 3.98 -37.27
C ILE A 3 26.61 4.24 -36.36
N TYR A 4 26.74 3.92 -35.08
CA TYR A 4 25.72 4.23 -34.08
C TYR A 4 25.83 5.71 -33.72
N ILE A 5 24.83 6.49 -34.11
CA ILE A 5 24.68 7.89 -33.68
C ILE A 5 23.94 7.87 -32.35
N GLU A 6 24.63 8.21 -31.27
CA GLU A 6 24.08 8.31 -29.92
C GLU A 6 23.07 9.48 -29.89
N LYS A 7 21.81 9.15 -29.62
CA LYS A 7 20.69 10.11 -29.64
C LYS A 7 20.68 10.84 -28.30
N GLU A 8 20.87 12.16 -28.30
CA GLU A 8 20.88 12.94 -27.05
C GLU A 8 19.57 12.79 -26.27
N ASP A 9 19.68 12.52 -24.96
CA ASP A 9 18.54 12.35 -24.05
C ASP A 9 17.71 13.65 -24.01
N PRO A 10 16.47 13.64 -24.55
CA PRO A 10 15.64 14.84 -24.67
C PRO A 10 15.26 15.43 -23.30
N TYR A 11 15.43 14.68 -22.21
CA TYR A 11 15.11 15.09 -20.85
C TYR A 11 16.32 15.57 -20.04
N PHE A 12 17.51 15.66 -20.64
CA PHE A 12 18.73 16.09 -19.95
C PHE A 12 18.57 17.45 -19.26
N ARG A 13 17.90 18.40 -19.92
CA ARG A 13 17.62 19.74 -19.36
C ARG A 13 16.65 19.68 -18.17
N VAL A 14 15.63 18.83 -18.23
CA VAL A 14 14.64 18.69 -17.16
C VAL A 14 15.28 18.06 -15.92
N LYS A 15 16.07 17.00 -16.10
CA LYS A 15 16.82 16.34 -15.02
C LYS A 15 17.78 17.31 -14.33
N LYS A 16 18.46 18.16 -15.11
CA LYS A 16 19.40 19.18 -14.59
C LYS A 16 18.70 20.26 -13.76
N VAL A 17 17.51 20.72 -14.18
CA VAL A 17 16.72 21.71 -13.43
C VAL A 17 16.16 21.10 -12.14
N LEU A 18 15.68 19.86 -12.16
CA LEU A 18 15.16 19.17 -10.98
C LEU A 18 16.24 18.98 -9.90
N SER A 19 17.46 18.63 -10.33
CA SER A 19 18.63 18.50 -9.45
C SER A 19 18.98 19.82 -8.75
N ILE A 20 18.94 20.95 -9.45
CA ILE A 20 19.25 22.26 -8.88
C ILE A 20 18.17 22.69 -7.86
N LEU A 21 16.89 22.46 -8.16
CA LEU A 21 15.78 22.77 -7.25
C LEU A 21 15.86 21.99 -5.93
N MET A 22 16.24 20.70 -5.98
CA MET A 22 16.41 19.88 -4.79
C MET A 22 17.55 20.39 -3.88
N ILE A 23 18.66 20.86 -4.48
CA ILE A 23 19.79 21.42 -3.73
C ILE A 23 19.41 22.76 -3.08
N VAL A 24 18.71 23.63 -3.80
CA VAL A 24 18.25 24.93 -3.28
C VAL A 24 17.22 24.76 -2.15
N GLY A 25 16.29 23.80 -2.27
CA GLY A 25 15.33 23.51 -1.21
C GLY A 25 15.99 23.03 0.10
N TYR A 26 17.06 22.23 -0.02
CA TYR A 26 17.82 21.75 1.14
C TYR A 26 18.59 22.87 1.84
N THR A 27 19.17 23.81 1.10
CA THR A 27 19.92 24.93 1.70
C THR A 27 19.01 25.96 2.36
N THR A 28 17.79 26.17 1.84
CA THR A 28 16.80 27.03 2.49
C THR A 28 16.12 26.37 3.69
N GLY A 29 15.92 25.05 3.67
CA GLY A 29 15.33 24.29 4.79
C GLY A 29 16.25 24.16 6.00
N ALA A 30 17.56 24.05 5.78
CA ALA A 30 18.55 23.97 6.86
C ALA A 30 18.76 25.29 7.61
N LEU A 31 18.47 26.44 6.99
CA LEU A 31 18.63 27.76 7.62
C LEU A 31 17.47 28.17 8.54
N ALA A 32 16.33 27.47 8.50
CA ALA A 32 15.11 27.86 9.21
C ALA A 32 14.83 27.07 10.50
N PHE A 33 15.74 26.18 10.94
CA PHE A 33 15.53 25.31 12.12
C PHE A 33 16.43 25.67 13.31
N ASN A 34 16.60 26.96 13.60
CA ASN A 34 17.21 27.42 14.87
C ASN A 34 16.46 28.65 15.39
N ALA A 35 15.21 28.44 15.82
CA ALA A 35 14.50 29.39 16.66
C ALA A 35 14.17 28.70 17.99
N GLU A 36 14.81 29.20 19.05
CA GLU A 36 14.57 28.86 20.44
C GLU A 36 13.07 28.95 20.78
N VAL A 37 12.54 27.88 21.35
CA VAL A 37 11.31 27.92 22.15
C VAL A 37 11.67 27.39 23.52
N SER A 38 11.94 28.31 24.44
CA SER A 38 11.88 28.08 25.87
C SER A 38 10.41 27.97 26.27
N SER A 39 9.98 26.78 26.67
CA SER A 39 8.75 26.60 27.44
C SER A 39 9.14 26.02 28.79
N ASP A 40 9.13 26.87 29.81
CA ASP A 40 9.14 26.46 31.21
C ASP A 40 7.94 25.54 31.44
N PHE A 41 8.20 24.26 31.72
CA PHE A 41 7.19 23.32 32.21
C PHE A 41 7.80 22.61 33.42
N GLU A 42 7.41 23.06 34.60
CA GLU A 42 7.65 22.44 35.90
C GLU A 42 7.12 20.99 35.92
N PRO A 43 7.95 19.95 36.14
CA PRO A 43 7.46 18.65 36.54
C PRO A 43 7.57 18.52 38.06
N ASP A 44 6.53 18.94 38.76
CA ASP A 44 6.36 18.54 40.16
C ASP A 44 6.02 17.05 40.22
N SER A 45 7.03 16.28 40.63
CA SER A 45 7.04 15.20 41.63
C SER A 45 5.69 14.49 41.91
N VAL A 46 5.56 13.16 41.90
CA VAL A 46 6.36 12.17 42.63
C VAL A 46 6.12 10.76 42.08
N LEU A 47 7.19 9.98 42.15
CA LEU A 47 7.26 8.53 42.01
C LEU A 47 6.60 7.87 43.24
N GLU A 48 5.45 7.20 43.08
CA GLU A 48 4.94 6.29 44.12
C GLU A 48 5.11 4.84 43.66
N THR A 49 6.30 4.31 43.95
CA THR A 49 6.58 2.88 43.87
C THR A 49 6.25 2.25 45.21
N ALA A 50 5.06 1.64 45.34
CA ALA A 50 4.85 0.41 46.12
C ALA A 50 3.36 0.00 46.11
N SER A 51 3.03 -1.11 45.47
CA SER A 51 2.54 -2.32 46.15
C SER A 51 1.80 -3.26 45.19
N ILE A 52 2.17 -4.53 45.25
CA ILE A 52 1.65 -5.64 44.47
C ILE A 52 0.30 -6.05 45.05
N GLN A 53 -0.79 -5.95 44.25
CA GLN A 53 -1.84 -6.97 44.10
C GLN A 53 -3.05 -6.42 43.33
N GLY A 54 -3.50 -7.17 42.33
CA GLY A 54 -4.91 -7.19 41.93
C GLY A 54 -5.26 -6.37 40.69
N ASN A 55 -5.44 -7.11 39.60
CA ASN A 55 -6.16 -6.73 38.38
C ASN A 55 -5.46 -5.68 37.53
N SER A 56 -4.69 -6.20 36.57
CA SER A 56 -4.50 -5.56 35.27
C SER A 56 -5.83 -4.98 34.82
N PHE A 57 -5.92 -3.65 34.79
CA PHE A 57 -6.82 -2.98 33.88
C PHE A 57 -6.38 -3.44 32.50
N LEU A 58 -7.00 -4.52 32.02
CA LEU A 58 -7.21 -4.72 30.61
C LEU A 58 -7.86 -3.41 30.18
N ILE A 59 -7.06 -2.57 29.54
CA ILE A 59 -7.56 -1.57 28.62
C ILE A 59 -8.27 -2.41 27.55
N VAL A 60 -9.51 -2.78 27.85
CA VAL A 60 -10.50 -3.13 26.86
C VAL A 60 -10.77 -1.81 26.18
N SER A 61 -9.90 -1.48 25.23
CA SER A 61 -10.23 -0.55 24.16
C SER A 61 -11.40 -1.20 23.42
N ASN A 62 -12.60 -1.01 23.96
CA ASN A 62 -13.83 -1.21 23.22
C ASN A 62 -13.87 -0.11 22.15
N SER A 63 -13.03 -0.25 21.13
CA SER A 63 -13.07 0.52 19.89
C SER A 63 -14.23 -0.04 19.08
N GLN A 64 -15.45 0.28 19.51
CA GLN A 64 -16.64 0.22 18.68
C GLN A 64 -16.85 1.60 18.07
N ASP A 65 -15.79 2.22 17.56
CA ASP A 65 -15.98 3.19 16.50
C ASP A 65 -16.58 2.41 15.32
N PRO A 66 -17.69 2.88 14.72
CA PRO A 66 -18.27 2.19 13.58
C PRO A 66 -17.17 2.09 12.52
N ILE A 67 -16.78 0.86 12.15
CA ILE A 67 -15.79 0.60 11.09
C ILE A 67 -16.26 1.43 9.90
N LYS A 68 -15.50 2.47 9.57
CA LYS A 68 -15.86 3.39 8.50
C LYS A 68 -15.54 2.70 7.18
N ILE A 69 -16.44 1.82 6.76
CA ILE A 69 -16.28 1.05 5.54
C ILE A 69 -16.29 2.02 4.35
N LYS A 70 -15.13 2.21 3.72
CA LYS A 70 -15.00 3.06 2.54
C LYS A 70 -15.37 2.24 1.31
N LYS A 71 -16.42 2.66 0.60
CA LYS A 71 -16.84 2.08 -0.68
C LYS A 71 -16.14 2.76 -1.84
N VAL A 72 -15.49 1.98 -2.72
CA VAL A 72 -14.77 2.49 -3.90
C VAL A 72 -15.18 1.70 -5.14
N LYS A 73 -15.51 2.41 -6.23
CA LYS A 73 -15.77 1.79 -7.53
C LYS A 73 -14.44 1.38 -8.18
N VAL A 74 -14.33 0.12 -8.59
CA VAL A 74 -13.11 -0.44 -9.16
C VAL A 74 -13.41 -1.36 -10.35
N ILE A 75 -12.37 -1.63 -11.14
CA ILE A 75 -12.35 -2.68 -12.14
C ILE A 75 -11.67 -3.89 -11.50
N VAL A 76 -12.42 -4.98 -11.36
CA VAL A 76 -11.91 -6.25 -10.84
C VAL A 76 -11.57 -7.15 -12.01
N THR A 77 -10.34 -7.63 -12.05
CA THR A 77 -9.82 -8.61 -13.00
C THR A 77 -9.28 -9.82 -12.24
N ALA A 78 -8.79 -10.81 -12.97
CA ALA A 78 -8.14 -11.98 -12.39
C ALA A 78 -6.79 -12.25 -13.06
N TYR A 79 -5.85 -12.76 -12.28
CA TYR A 79 -4.54 -13.21 -12.74
C TYR A 79 -4.20 -14.59 -12.15
N SER A 80 -3.27 -15.30 -12.78
CA SER A 80 -2.75 -16.57 -12.27
C SER A 80 -1.23 -16.58 -12.24
N SER A 81 -0.66 -17.40 -11.36
CA SER A 81 0.79 -17.64 -11.25
C SER A 81 1.39 -18.44 -12.42
N THR A 82 0.76 -18.39 -13.59
CA THR A 82 1.28 -19.06 -14.78
C THR A 82 2.48 -18.28 -15.30
N VAL A 83 3.59 -18.97 -15.60
CA VAL A 83 4.89 -18.38 -15.99
C VAL A 83 4.80 -17.30 -17.07
N CYS A 84 3.77 -17.33 -17.93
CA CYS A 84 3.54 -16.29 -18.95
C CYS A 84 2.98 -14.95 -18.42
N GLN A 85 2.61 -14.87 -17.13
CA GLN A 85 2.01 -13.69 -16.49
C GLN A 85 2.85 -13.12 -15.33
N THR A 86 3.84 -13.86 -14.85
CA THR A 86 4.68 -13.49 -13.70
C THR A 86 6.17 -13.51 -14.07
N ASP A 87 7.00 -12.88 -13.25
CA ASP A 87 8.47 -12.91 -13.38
C ASP A 87 9.05 -14.27 -12.94
N ASP A 88 10.37 -14.30 -12.68
CA ASP A 88 11.13 -15.48 -12.28
C ASP A 88 10.63 -16.16 -10.99
N THR A 89 9.70 -15.54 -10.24
CA THR A 89 9.13 -16.06 -8.98
C THR A 89 7.59 -16.08 -8.97
N PRO A 90 6.94 -16.97 -9.76
CA PRO A 90 5.48 -16.98 -9.98
C PRO A 90 4.60 -17.06 -8.73
N PHE A 91 5.13 -17.62 -7.65
CA PHE A 91 4.38 -17.91 -6.43
C PHE A 91 4.72 -16.97 -5.27
N ILE A 92 5.62 -15.99 -5.48
CA ILE A 92 5.99 -15.01 -4.44
C ILE A 92 5.31 -13.69 -4.78
N THR A 93 4.46 -13.22 -3.87
CA THR A 93 3.77 -11.94 -3.97
C THR A 93 4.69 -10.76 -3.68
N ALA A 94 4.33 -9.55 -4.09
CA ALA A 94 5.12 -8.35 -3.79
C ALA A 94 5.32 -8.06 -2.29
N SER A 95 4.50 -8.61 -1.39
CA SER A 95 4.73 -8.56 0.06
C SER A 95 5.73 -9.62 0.58
N GLY A 96 6.23 -10.50 -0.29
CA GLY A 96 7.15 -11.60 0.05
C GLY A 96 6.47 -12.88 0.55
N SER A 97 5.13 -12.94 0.57
CA SER A 97 4.38 -14.14 0.94
C SER A 97 4.12 -15.06 -0.25
N TYR A 98 3.88 -16.35 0.02
CA TYR A 98 3.39 -17.27 -1.00
C TYR A 98 1.96 -16.91 -1.43
N VAL A 99 1.63 -17.18 -2.69
CA VAL A 99 0.26 -17.02 -3.20
C VAL A 99 -0.69 -18.00 -2.51
N GLU A 100 -1.85 -17.49 -2.10
CA GLU A 100 -2.93 -18.26 -1.50
C GLU A 100 -4.27 -17.68 -1.93
N GLU A 101 -5.32 -18.48 -1.76
CA GLU A 101 -6.68 -18.03 -2.08
C GLU A 101 -7.05 -16.81 -1.22
N GLY A 102 -7.65 -15.79 -1.84
CA GLY A 102 -8.02 -14.55 -1.16
C GLY A 102 -6.98 -13.44 -1.27
N ILE A 103 -5.85 -13.68 -1.93
CA ILE A 103 -4.90 -12.62 -2.27
C ILE A 103 -5.41 -11.78 -3.44
N VAL A 104 -5.18 -10.47 -3.32
CA VAL A 104 -5.41 -9.50 -4.40
C VAL A 104 -4.18 -8.64 -4.66
N ALA A 105 -4.04 -8.24 -5.92
CA ALA A 105 -3.10 -7.25 -6.39
C ALA A 105 -3.79 -5.88 -6.52
N ASN A 106 -3.20 -4.84 -5.93
CA ASN A 106 -3.67 -3.46 -6.06
C ASN A 106 -2.49 -2.50 -5.91
N ASN A 107 -2.51 -1.33 -6.55
CA ASN A 107 -1.40 -0.36 -6.48
C ASN A 107 -1.65 0.83 -5.53
N MET A 108 -2.86 0.96 -4.99
CA MET A 108 -3.28 2.12 -4.19
C MET A 108 -3.31 1.83 -2.69
N LEU A 109 -3.77 0.64 -2.31
CA LEU A 109 -3.96 0.25 -0.92
C LEU A 109 -2.64 -0.26 -0.31
N PRO A 110 -2.36 -0.01 0.98
CA PRO A 110 -1.25 -0.63 1.67
C PRO A 110 -1.27 -2.16 1.57
N PHE A 111 -0.12 -2.80 1.82
CA PHE A 111 -0.12 -4.25 1.98
C PHE A 111 -0.81 -4.63 3.30
N GLY A 112 -1.53 -5.75 3.30
CA GLY A 112 -2.30 -6.20 4.46
C GLY A 112 -3.71 -5.62 4.54
N THR A 113 -4.05 -4.62 3.71
CA THR A 113 -5.41 -4.07 3.66
C THR A 113 -6.43 -5.15 3.34
N GLU A 114 -7.46 -5.25 4.19
CA GLU A 114 -8.57 -6.18 4.02
C GLU A 114 -9.71 -5.50 3.24
N ILE A 115 -10.13 -6.16 2.17
CA ILE A 115 -11.22 -5.68 1.31
C ILE A 115 -12.28 -6.76 1.14
N ARG A 116 -13.51 -6.33 0.86
CA ARG A 116 -14.61 -7.19 0.44
C ARG A 116 -15.12 -6.77 -0.93
N ILE A 117 -15.66 -7.73 -1.67
CA ILE A 117 -16.28 -7.52 -2.99
C ILE A 117 -17.72 -8.06 -2.97
N PRO A 118 -18.68 -7.35 -2.35
CA PRO A 118 -19.98 -7.91 -2.01
C PRO A 118 -20.77 -8.46 -3.20
N GLU A 119 -20.74 -7.76 -4.34
CA GLU A 119 -21.50 -8.16 -5.53
C GLU A 119 -20.98 -9.44 -6.20
N LEU A 120 -19.72 -9.81 -5.95
CA LEU A 120 -19.08 -10.98 -6.58
C LEU A 120 -18.85 -12.13 -5.60
N TYR A 121 -18.53 -11.84 -4.34
CA TYR A 121 -18.12 -12.83 -3.34
C TYR A 121 -18.78 -12.65 -1.96
N GLY A 122 -19.76 -11.75 -1.83
CA GLY A 122 -20.52 -11.55 -0.59
C GLY A 122 -19.64 -11.08 0.58
N ASP A 123 -19.55 -11.91 1.62
CA ASP A 123 -18.80 -11.61 2.85
C ASP A 123 -17.33 -12.06 2.81
N LYS A 124 -16.87 -12.64 1.70
CA LYS A 124 -15.46 -13.09 1.58
C LYS A 124 -14.50 -11.90 1.69
N ILE A 125 -13.51 -12.07 2.57
CA ILE A 125 -12.42 -11.12 2.77
C ILE A 125 -11.26 -11.47 1.83
N PHE A 126 -10.68 -10.44 1.24
CA PHE A 126 -9.49 -10.50 0.42
C PHE A 126 -8.42 -9.60 1.01
N VAL A 127 -7.16 -9.99 0.89
CA VAL A 127 -6.03 -9.26 1.47
C VAL A 127 -5.11 -8.77 0.37
N VAL A 128 -4.77 -7.48 0.40
CA VAL A 128 -3.81 -6.88 -0.53
C VAL A 128 -2.41 -7.36 -0.19
N ARG A 129 -1.87 -8.28 -0.98
CA ARG A 129 -0.50 -8.79 -0.81
C ARG A 129 0.38 -8.62 -2.04
N ASP A 130 -0.22 -8.25 -3.16
CA ASP A 130 0.51 -8.16 -4.42
C ASP A 130 0.35 -6.79 -5.09
N ARG A 131 1.20 -6.53 -6.10
CA ARG A 131 1.19 -5.29 -6.87
C ARG A 131 0.97 -5.58 -8.35
N MET A 132 0.32 -4.62 -8.99
CA MET A 132 0.12 -4.64 -10.44
C MET A 132 1.24 -3.83 -11.11
N ASN A 133 1.44 -4.05 -12.41
CA ASN A 133 2.34 -3.20 -13.20
C ASN A 133 1.99 -1.71 -13.02
N GLN A 134 2.99 -0.86 -12.81
CA GLN A 134 2.84 0.58 -12.51
C GLN A 134 1.97 1.35 -13.53
N ARG A 135 1.86 0.87 -14.79
CA ARG A 135 0.99 1.46 -15.80
C ARG A 135 -0.50 1.28 -15.53
N LYS A 136 -0.88 0.36 -14.64
CA LYS A 136 -2.28 0.11 -14.25
C LYS A 136 -2.72 1.18 -13.26
N GLY A 137 -3.85 1.81 -13.55
CA GLY A 137 -4.41 2.88 -12.72
C GLY A 137 -4.88 2.39 -11.35
N HIS A 138 -4.99 3.31 -10.39
CA HIS A 138 -5.28 3.06 -8.98
C HIS A 138 -6.61 2.34 -8.67
N TYR A 139 -7.54 2.29 -9.63
CA TYR A 139 -8.86 1.68 -9.48
C TYR A 139 -8.95 0.23 -9.99
N HIS A 140 -7.82 -0.45 -10.18
CA HIS A 140 -7.80 -1.86 -10.57
C HIS A 140 -7.53 -2.76 -9.37
N VAL A 141 -8.24 -3.87 -9.31
CA VAL A 141 -8.04 -4.95 -8.33
C VAL A 141 -7.93 -6.25 -9.11
N ASP A 142 -6.81 -6.96 -8.98
CA ASP A 142 -6.60 -8.26 -9.62
C ASP A 142 -6.73 -9.37 -8.57
N ILE A 143 -7.66 -10.29 -8.75
CA ILE A 143 -7.84 -11.43 -7.85
C ILE A 143 -6.94 -12.58 -8.31
N TRP A 144 -6.20 -13.17 -7.39
CA TRP A 144 -5.38 -14.34 -7.69
C TRP A 144 -6.21 -15.61 -7.86
N PHE A 145 -5.91 -16.39 -8.89
CA PHE A 145 -6.44 -17.72 -9.13
C PHE A 145 -5.31 -18.74 -9.35
N PRO A 146 -5.49 -20.01 -8.93
CA PRO A 146 -4.50 -21.05 -9.17
C PRO A 146 -4.35 -21.38 -10.66
N ASP A 147 -5.45 -21.34 -11.42
CA ASP A 147 -5.50 -21.75 -12.82
C ASP A 147 -5.77 -20.57 -13.77
N TYR A 148 -5.03 -20.52 -14.88
CA TYR A 148 -5.19 -19.50 -15.93
C TYR A 148 -6.58 -19.53 -16.58
N SER A 149 -7.16 -20.72 -16.79
CA SER A 149 -8.50 -20.86 -17.36
C SER A 149 -9.54 -20.18 -16.48
N GLN A 150 -9.47 -20.37 -15.16
CA GLN A 150 -10.38 -19.72 -14.21
C GLN A 150 -10.23 -18.20 -14.24
N ALA A 151 -9.00 -17.69 -14.26
CA ALA A 151 -8.75 -16.26 -14.36
C ALA A 151 -9.30 -15.66 -15.68
N LYS A 152 -9.12 -16.39 -16.78
CA LYS A 152 -9.63 -15.99 -18.10
C LYS A 152 -11.16 -15.98 -18.15
N ASP A 153 -11.80 -17.00 -17.59
CA ASP A 153 -13.26 -17.15 -17.59
C ASP A 153 -13.92 -16.13 -16.63
N PHE A 154 -13.22 -15.72 -15.58
CA PHE A 154 -13.70 -14.66 -14.67
C PHE A 154 -13.90 -13.32 -15.42
N GLY A 155 -12.97 -12.96 -16.30
CA GLY A 155 -13.03 -11.74 -17.11
C GLY A 155 -12.84 -10.44 -16.31
N ALA A 156 -13.26 -9.32 -16.89
CA ALA A 156 -13.19 -8.01 -16.24
C ALA A 156 -14.59 -7.56 -15.80
N LYS A 157 -14.73 -7.15 -14.54
CA LYS A 157 -16.01 -6.73 -13.96
C LYS A 157 -15.86 -5.36 -13.30
N ILE A 158 -16.86 -4.50 -13.46
CA ILE A 158 -16.91 -3.21 -12.76
C ILE A 158 -17.83 -3.38 -11.57
N THR A 159 -17.31 -3.14 -10.37
CA THR A 159 -18.06 -3.32 -9.12
C THR A 159 -17.53 -2.38 -8.02
N TYR A 160 -18.03 -2.53 -6.80
CA TYR A 160 -17.58 -1.80 -5.63
C TYR A 160 -16.82 -2.72 -4.68
N ILE A 161 -15.74 -2.18 -4.11
CA ILE A 161 -15.05 -2.79 -2.98
C ILE A 161 -15.36 -2.02 -1.70
N GLU A 162 -15.35 -2.75 -0.60
CA GLU A 162 -15.46 -2.25 0.76
C GLU A 162 -14.12 -2.45 1.45
N ILE A 163 -13.49 -1.36 1.90
CA ILE A 163 -12.25 -1.42 2.68
C ILE A 163 -12.63 -1.57 4.15
N ILE A 164 -12.16 -2.65 4.79
CA ILE A 164 -12.50 -3.03 6.16
C ILE A 164 -11.43 -2.54 7.13
N GLU A 165 -10.17 -2.92 6.87
CA GLU A 165 -8.99 -2.52 7.64
C GLU A 165 -7.86 -2.15 6.66
N SER A 166 -7.11 -1.08 6.95
CA SER A 166 -6.10 -0.52 6.03
C SER A 166 -4.79 -0.21 6.72
#